data_AF-A0A4Q2V1C2-F1
#
_entry.id   AF-A0A4Q2V1C2-F1
#
_cell.length_a   1.000
_cell.length_b   1.000
_cell.length_c   1.000
_cell.angle_alpha   90.00
_cell.angle_beta   90.00
_cell.angle_gamma   90.00
#
_symmetry.space_group_name_H-M   'P 1'
#
loop_
_entity.id
_entity.type
_entity.pdbx_description
1 polymer ?
#
loop_
_entity_poly.entity_id
_entity_poly.type
_entity_poly.pdbx_seq_one_letter_code
_entity_poly.pdbx_strand_id
1 'polypeptide(L)'
;MTDDDRPFTRDFKDLLSTLVVSLLPLSAHRVRLTQAEYTFISEDAINNLGSFKFSQSNRMPDPEDPSRIVTTATTTTFSMAKDMARPICQRFVDARFDESADGKYQQVYNMKGSIWQLTPKGITVLDRFCSRNGIQQKQMSELVNLGATKLVLLERDSRSDKLPHDQGTLEATVSAADSDSLHDYKNGLIGVTMAAERKVNGNMYRDTFTGKATTDWLMDCCTIVDKRETVEIVTLFV
;
A
#
# COMPACT_ATOMS: atom_id res chain seq x y z
N MET A 1 -0.23 16.73 -8.98
CA MET A 1 -1.54 16.45 -8.37
C MET A 1 -2.48 16.04 -9.48
N THR A 2 -3.32 15.04 -9.24
CA THR A 2 -4.37 14.62 -10.19
C THR A 2 -5.54 15.62 -10.18
N ASP A 3 -6.51 15.45 -11.06
CA ASP A 3 -7.73 16.27 -11.14
C ASP A 3 -8.50 16.41 -9.80
N ASP A 4 -8.40 15.41 -8.92
CA ASP A 4 -9.06 15.39 -7.60
C ASP A 4 -8.15 15.82 -6.43
N ASP A 5 -7.09 16.60 -6.69
CA ASP A 5 -6.10 17.08 -5.70
C ASP A 5 -5.35 15.99 -4.90
N ARG A 6 -5.51 14.71 -5.29
CA ARG A 6 -4.73 13.61 -4.71
C ARG A 6 -3.33 13.53 -5.34
N PRO A 7 -2.32 13.09 -4.56
CA PRO A 7 -1.02 12.74 -5.14
C PRO A 7 -1.18 11.54 -6.07
N PHE A 8 -0.29 11.42 -7.05
CA PHE A 8 -0.24 10.24 -7.90
C PHE A 8 0.00 9.00 -7.04
N THR A 9 -0.64 7.90 -7.41
CA THR A 9 -0.61 6.65 -6.66
C THR A 9 0.80 6.09 -6.53
N ARG A 10 1.66 6.29 -7.55
CA ARG A 10 3.08 5.94 -7.47
C ARG A 10 3.79 6.74 -6.38
N ASP A 11 3.64 8.07 -6.40
CA ASP A 11 4.30 8.96 -5.45
C ASP A 11 3.82 8.70 -4.01
N PHE A 12 2.53 8.36 -3.85
CA PHE A 12 1.96 7.97 -2.56
C PHE A 12 2.56 6.66 -1.99
N LYS A 13 2.78 5.65 -2.84
CA LYS A 13 3.47 4.40 -2.47
C LYS A 13 4.95 4.63 -2.15
N ASP A 14 5.60 5.49 -2.92
CA ASP A 14 6.99 5.86 -2.70
C ASP A 14 7.16 6.64 -1.39
N LEU A 15 6.17 7.47 -1.02
CA LEU A 15 6.13 8.18 0.25
C LEU A 15 6.04 7.22 1.44
N LEU A 16 5.12 6.24 1.39
CA LEU A 16 5.06 5.16 2.39
C LEU A 16 6.42 4.46 2.50
N SER A 17 6.98 4.03 1.37
CA SER A 17 8.20 3.23 1.35
C SER A 17 9.39 4.01 1.91
N THR A 18 9.50 5.29 1.55
CA THR A 18 10.54 6.18 2.08
C THR A 18 10.39 6.39 3.58
N LEU A 19 9.16 6.58 4.08
CA LEU A 19 8.88 6.65 5.51
C LEU A 19 9.38 5.38 6.21
N VAL A 20 8.97 4.20 5.76
CA VAL A 20 9.36 2.95 6.42
C VAL A 20 10.87 2.72 6.34
N VAL A 21 11.50 2.97 5.19
CA VAL A 21 12.97 2.89 5.05
C VAL A 21 13.67 3.78 6.06
N SER A 22 13.17 4.99 6.30
CA SER A 22 13.75 5.91 7.27
C SER A 22 13.52 5.52 8.73
N LEU A 23 12.55 4.63 9.00
CA LEU A 23 12.28 4.03 10.30
C LEU A 23 13.04 2.71 10.50
N LEU A 24 13.70 2.18 9.47
CA LEU A 24 14.49 0.95 9.60
C LEU A 24 15.75 1.20 10.48
N PRO A 25 16.10 0.25 11.36
CA PRO A 25 15.39 -1.00 11.61
C PRO A 25 14.13 -0.81 12.47
N LEU A 26 13.01 -1.46 12.08
CA LEU A 26 11.78 -1.51 12.86
C LEU A 26 12.01 -2.26 14.17
N SER A 27 11.35 -1.82 15.23
CA SER A 27 11.56 -2.33 16.58
C SER A 27 10.43 -3.26 17.03
N ALA A 28 10.69 -4.06 18.05
CA ALA A 28 9.65 -4.82 18.72
C ALA A 28 9.00 -3.96 19.80
N HIS A 29 7.67 -3.91 19.82
CA HIS A 29 6.93 -3.18 20.85
C HIS A 29 5.97 -4.12 21.57
N ARG A 30 5.81 -3.91 22.88
CA ARG A 30 4.84 -4.66 23.68
C ARG A 30 3.44 -4.13 23.42
N VAL A 31 2.55 -5.01 22.99
CA VAL A 31 1.14 -4.70 22.76
C VAL A 31 0.29 -5.59 23.65
N ARG A 32 -0.27 -5.00 24.71
CA ARG A 32 -1.02 -5.72 25.78
C ARG A 32 -0.16 -6.84 26.42
N LEU A 33 -0.46 -8.10 26.10
CA LEU A 33 0.17 -9.31 26.66
C LEU A 33 1.18 -9.95 25.70
N THR A 34 1.28 -9.47 24.47
CA THR A 34 2.18 -10.01 23.44
C THR A 34 3.21 -8.97 23.01
N GLN A 35 4.29 -9.44 22.41
CA GLN A 35 5.30 -8.60 21.76
C GLN A 35 5.06 -8.70 20.25
N ALA A 36 4.91 -7.56 19.59
CA ALA A 36 4.79 -7.47 18.15
C ALA A 36 6.14 -7.04 17.56
N GLU A 37 6.69 -7.87 16.68
CA GLU A 37 7.95 -7.63 15.99
C GLU A 37 7.72 -6.74 14.76
N TYR A 38 8.77 -6.05 14.30
CA TYR A 38 8.74 -5.19 13.09
C TYR A 38 7.65 -4.11 13.12
N THR A 39 7.56 -3.39 14.24
CA THR A 39 6.57 -2.34 14.46
C THR A 39 7.20 -0.95 14.58
N PHE A 40 6.37 0.08 14.45
CA PHE A 40 6.73 1.47 14.73
C PHE A 40 5.61 2.17 15.52
N ILE A 41 5.96 3.20 16.27
CA ILE A 41 4.99 4.02 17.02
C ILE A 41 4.52 5.23 16.19
N SER A 42 3.33 5.72 16.52
CA SER A 42 2.68 6.81 15.79
C SER A 42 3.52 8.08 15.75
N GLU A 43 4.14 8.39 16.88
CA GLU A 43 4.97 9.56 17.09
C GLU A 43 6.17 9.57 16.15
N ASP A 44 6.84 8.43 15.98
CA ASP A 44 8.04 8.31 15.15
C ASP A 44 7.71 8.54 13.68
N ALA A 45 6.63 7.94 13.19
CA ALA A 45 6.16 8.15 11.83
C ALA A 45 5.79 9.62 11.57
N ILE A 46 5.05 10.25 12.48
CA ILE A 46 4.66 11.66 12.38
C ILE A 46 5.88 12.59 12.40
N ASN A 47 6.83 12.35 13.31
CA ASN A 47 8.05 13.15 13.43
C ASN A 47 8.93 13.02 12.17
N ASN A 48 9.01 11.81 11.61
CA ASN A 48 9.78 11.54 10.40
C ASN A 48 9.15 12.23 9.18
N LEU A 49 7.84 12.10 8.98
CA LEU A 49 7.11 12.84 7.94
C LEU A 49 7.22 14.36 8.11
N GLY A 50 7.26 14.85 9.36
CA GLY A 50 7.44 16.28 9.64
C GLY A 50 8.80 16.84 9.22
N SER A 51 9.81 15.98 9.08
CA SER A 51 11.19 16.34 8.72
C SER A 51 11.70 15.59 7.48
N PHE A 52 10.78 15.20 6.60
CA PHE A 52 11.02 14.28 5.51
C PHE A 52 12.10 14.78 4.55
N LYS A 53 13.14 13.97 4.32
CA LYS A 53 14.24 14.26 3.39
C LYS A 53 14.26 13.23 2.28
N PHE A 54 13.95 13.66 1.06
CA PHE A 54 14.05 12.82 -0.13
C PHE A 54 15.41 13.08 -0.79
N SER A 55 16.25 12.04 -0.93
CA SER A 55 17.55 12.16 -1.59
C SER A 55 17.55 11.35 -2.89
N GLN A 56 17.78 12.02 -4.02
CA GLN A 56 17.94 11.41 -5.32
C GLN A 56 19.41 11.49 -5.75
N SER A 57 20.01 10.34 -6.07
CA SER A 57 21.38 10.28 -6.58
C SER A 57 21.39 10.20 -8.10
N ASN A 58 22.06 11.14 -8.76
CA ASN A 58 22.32 11.15 -10.19
C ASN A 58 23.79 10.88 -10.45
N ARG A 59 24.09 9.87 -11.29
CA ARG A 59 25.45 9.53 -11.71
C ARG A 59 25.67 10.03 -13.12
N MET A 60 26.64 10.92 -13.30
CA MET A 60 27.01 11.46 -14.59
C MET A 60 28.53 11.37 -14.76
N PRO A 61 29.06 11.18 -15.97
CA PRO A 61 30.51 11.25 -16.20
C PRO A 61 31.01 12.65 -15.81
N ASP A 62 32.22 12.72 -15.25
CA ASP A 62 32.88 14.00 -14.98
C ASP A 62 33.07 14.76 -16.31
N PRO A 63 32.63 16.04 -16.42
CA PRO A 63 32.83 16.84 -17.62
C PRO A 63 34.31 16.98 -18.02
N GLU A 64 35.22 16.95 -17.05
CA GLU A 64 36.66 17.13 -17.25
C GLU A 64 37.41 15.80 -17.44
N ASP A 65 36.83 14.69 -16.99
CA ASP A 65 37.41 13.35 -17.12
C ASP A 65 36.30 12.28 -17.32
N PRO A 66 35.97 11.93 -18.57
CA PRO A 66 34.90 10.96 -18.87
C PRO A 66 35.10 9.56 -18.29
N SER A 67 36.30 9.22 -17.80
CA SER A 67 36.58 7.94 -17.13
C SER A 67 36.12 7.90 -15.67
N ARG A 68 35.81 9.07 -15.08
CA ARG A 68 35.36 9.22 -13.70
C ARG A 68 33.85 9.44 -13.65
N ILE A 69 33.18 8.74 -12.73
CA ILE A 69 31.74 8.90 -12.50
C ILE A 69 31.53 9.86 -11.32
N VAL A 70 30.89 11.00 -11.58
CA VAL A 70 30.45 11.96 -10.55
C VAL A 70 29.06 11.54 -10.06
N THR A 71 28.92 11.33 -8.76
CA THR A 71 27.62 11.08 -8.12
C THR A 71 27.14 12.37 -7.45
N THR A 72 26.10 12.99 -8.00
CA THR A 72 25.42 14.15 -7.41
C THR A 72 24.20 13.67 -6.63
N ALA A 73 24.19 13.84 -5.31
CA ALA A 73 23.02 13.56 -4.47
C ALA A 73 22.22 14.85 -4.25
N THR A 74 21.05 14.97 -4.87
CA THR A 74 20.12 16.07 -4.62
C THR A 74 19.20 15.68 -3.47
N THR A 75 19.29 16.38 -2.34
CA THR A 75 18.43 16.13 -1.17
C THR A 75 17.39 17.22 -1.03
N THR A 76 16.14 16.92 -1.33
CA THR A 76 14.98 17.80 -1.13
C THR A 76 14.41 17.55 0.26
N THR A 77 14.40 18.58 1.10
CA THR A 77 13.80 18.52 2.44
C THR A 77 12.40 19.11 2.42
N PHE A 78 11.42 18.34 2.85
CA PHE A 78 10.06 18.80 3.12
C PHE A 78 9.91 18.99 4.63
N SER A 79 9.68 20.22 5.06
CA SER A 79 9.27 20.49 6.44
C SER A 79 7.75 20.55 6.49
N MET A 80 7.12 19.58 7.15
CA MET A 80 5.67 19.56 7.38
C MET A 80 5.37 19.76 8.86
N ALA A 81 4.36 20.57 9.17
CA ALA A 81 3.84 20.63 10.53
C ALA A 81 3.27 19.25 10.93
N LYS A 82 3.33 18.89 12.22
CA LYS A 82 2.79 17.61 12.74
C LYS A 82 1.33 17.39 12.34
N ASP A 83 0.56 18.47 12.27
CA ASP A 83 -0.85 18.45 11.86
C ASP A 83 -1.05 18.09 10.38
N MET A 84 -0.03 18.28 9.54
CA MET A 84 -0.03 17.88 8.13
C MET A 84 0.46 16.44 7.92
N ALA A 85 1.27 15.90 8.85
CA ALA A 85 1.78 14.54 8.78
C ALA A 85 0.72 13.49 9.17
N ARG A 86 -0.11 13.76 10.18
CA ARG A 86 -1.16 12.81 10.61
C ARG A 86 -2.15 12.45 9.49
N PRO A 87 -2.69 13.39 8.68
CA PRO A 87 -3.53 13.06 7.53
C PRO A 87 -2.85 12.14 6.51
N ILE A 88 -1.53 12.21 6.36
CA ILE A 88 -0.77 11.32 5.47
C ILE A 88 -0.77 9.90 6.04
N CYS A 89 -0.45 9.74 7.33
CA CYS A 89 -0.53 8.44 8.01
C CYS A 89 -1.94 7.85 7.96
N GLN A 90 -2.97 8.69 8.12
CA GLN A 90 -4.37 8.27 7.97
C GLN A 90 -4.63 7.68 6.59
N ARG A 91 -4.13 8.31 5.52
CA ARG A 91 -4.26 7.77 4.17
C ARG A 91 -3.54 6.43 3.99
N PHE A 92 -2.42 6.17 4.69
CA PHE A 92 -1.76 4.86 4.63
C PHE A 92 -2.63 3.76 5.26
N VAL A 93 -3.32 4.06 6.36
CA VAL A 93 -4.30 3.15 6.97
C VAL A 93 -5.49 2.93 6.05
N ASP A 94 -6.04 4.00 5.46
CA ASP A 94 -7.18 3.92 4.53
C ASP A 94 -6.84 3.09 3.28
N ALA A 95 -5.60 3.23 2.80
CA ALA A 95 -5.04 2.46 1.68
C ALA A 95 -4.65 1.02 2.05
N ARG A 96 -4.84 0.62 3.32
CA ARG A 96 -4.47 -0.70 3.88
C ARG A 96 -2.99 -1.02 3.73
N PHE A 97 -2.12 -0.03 3.89
CA PHE A 97 -0.69 -0.26 3.98
C PHE A 97 -0.24 -0.54 5.41
N ASP A 98 -0.81 0.18 6.38
CA ASP A 98 -0.55 0.02 7.80
C ASP A 98 -1.76 -0.58 8.52
N GLU A 99 -1.51 -1.42 9.51
CA GLU A 99 -2.52 -1.94 10.43
C GLU A 99 -2.05 -1.84 11.90
N SER A 100 -3.00 -1.87 12.83
CA SER A 100 -2.69 -1.87 14.26
C SER A 100 -2.05 -3.18 14.67
N ALA A 101 -0.93 -3.10 15.36
CA ALA A 101 -0.25 -4.27 15.94
C ALA A 101 -1.02 -4.89 17.13
N ASP A 102 -2.11 -4.27 17.59
CA ASP A 102 -2.94 -4.76 18.71
C ASP A 102 -4.01 -5.78 18.31
N GLY A 103 -4.02 -6.17 17.03
CA GLY A 103 -4.94 -7.14 16.45
C GLY A 103 -6.37 -6.64 16.29
N LYS A 104 -6.67 -5.37 16.63
CA LYS A 104 -7.96 -4.76 16.34
C LYS A 104 -7.89 -4.01 15.02
N TYR A 105 -9.00 -4.05 14.29
CA TYR A 105 -9.17 -3.18 13.16
C TYR A 105 -9.34 -1.73 13.64
N GLN A 106 -8.29 -0.93 13.44
CA GLN A 106 -8.26 0.47 13.81
C GLN A 106 -8.32 1.33 12.56
N GLN A 107 -9.46 1.98 12.33
CA GLN A 107 -9.68 2.82 11.15
C GLN A 107 -9.03 4.20 11.26
N VAL A 108 -8.73 4.66 12.47
CA VAL A 108 -8.25 6.03 12.70
C VAL A 108 -6.80 5.99 13.16
N TYR A 109 -5.95 6.76 12.49
CA TYR A 109 -4.58 6.97 12.90
C TYR A 109 -4.53 7.94 14.09
N ASN A 110 -4.17 7.40 15.25
CA ASN A 110 -3.96 8.17 16.48
C ASN A 110 -2.59 8.84 16.44
N MET A 111 -2.49 10.06 16.96
CA MET A 111 -1.22 10.79 16.96
C MET A 111 -0.22 10.27 17.99
N LYS A 112 -0.67 9.47 18.99
CA LYS A 112 0.16 9.00 20.09
C LYS A 112 -0.25 7.61 20.57
N GLY A 113 0.73 6.83 21.01
CA GLY A 113 0.53 5.57 21.75
C GLY A 113 -0.01 4.39 20.94
N SER A 114 -0.38 4.58 19.66
CA SER A 114 -0.71 3.47 18.76
C SER A 114 0.57 2.91 18.15
N ILE A 115 0.64 1.57 18.10
CA ILE A 115 1.72 0.78 17.53
C ILE A 115 1.21 0.19 16.21
N TRP A 116 1.97 0.41 15.16
CA TRP A 116 1.60 0.06 13.79
C TRP A 116 2.59 -0.95 13.20
N GLN A 117 2.10 -1.75 12.28
CA GLN A 117 2.89 -2.66 11.46
C GLN A 117 2.42 -2.57 10.00
N LEU A 118 3.30 -2.95 9.08
CA LEU A 118 2.90 -3.07 7.68
C LEU A 118 2.01 -4.29 7.48
N THR A 119 0.98 -4.11 6.67
CA THR A 119 0.20 -5.21 6.12
C THR A 119 1.02 -5.97 5.06
N PRO A 120 0.58 -7.17 4.64
CA PRO A 120 1.15 -7.86 3.48
C PRO A 120 1.30 -6.99 2.23
N LYS A 121 0.29 -6.16 1.95
CA LYS A 121 0.30 -5.21 0.85
C LYS A 121 1.37 -4.13 1.02
N GLY A 122 1.45 -3.55 2.21
CA GLY A 122 2.48 -2.56 2.57
C GLY A 122 3.90 -3.12 2.40
N ILE A 123 4.13 -4.36 2.85
CA ILE A 123 5.41 -5.07 2.70
C ILE A 123 5.76 -5.25 1.22
N THR A 124 4.82 -5.71 0.38
CA THR A 124 5.08 -5.88 -1.07
C THR A 124 5.38 -4.55 -1.77
N VAL A 125 4.72 -3.46 -1.37
CA VAL A 125 5.01 -2.11 -1.89
C VAL A 125 6.43 -1.68 -1.50
N LEU A 126 6.79 -1.86 -0.23
CA LEU A 126 8.11 -1.54 0.29
C LEU A 126 9.21 -2.36 -0.40
N ASP A 127 9.00 -3.67 -0.57
CA ASP A 127 9.97 -4.56 -1.24
C ASP A 127 10.25 -4.14 -2.68
N ARG A 128 9.19 -3.83 -3.46
CA ARG A 128 9.32 -3.30 -4.82
C ARG A 128 10.08 -1.97 -4.85
N PHE A 129 9.81 -1.09 -3.89
CA PHE A 129 10.53 0.18 -3.77
C PHE A 129 12.01 -0.03 -3.46
N CYS A 130 12.33 -0.88 -2.48
CA CYS A 130 13.71 -1.20 -2.11
C CYS A 130 14.47 -1.82 -3.29
N SER A 131 13.85 -2.77 -3.99
CA SER A 131 14.41 -3.41 -5.18
C SER A 131 14.67 -2.40 -6.30
N ARG A 132 13.70 -1.51 -6.59
CA ARG A 132 13.84 -0.49 -7.65
C ARG A 132 14.92 0.55 -7.36
N ASN A 133 15.13 0.88 -6.08
CA ASN A 133 16.10 1.89 -5.66
C ASN A 133 17.45 1.29 -5.19
N GLY A 134 17.63 -0.03 -5.25
CA GLY A 134 18.85 -0.70 -4.81
C GLY A 134 19.12 -0.61 -3.30
N ILE A 135 18.07 -0.46 -2.49
CA ILE A 135 18.18 -0.37 -1.03
C ILE A 135 18.34 -1.78 -0.46
N GLN A 136 19.52 -2.07 0.09
CA GLN A 136 19.84 -3.35 0.71
C GLN A 136 19.80 -3.20 2.24
N GLN A 137 18.79 -3.79 2.87
CA GLN A 137 18.62 -3.82 4.31
C GLN A 137 18.29 -5.24 4.77
N LYS A 138 18.98 -5.74 5.80
CA LYS A 138 18.82 -7.13 6.27
C LYS A 138 17.36 -7.43 6.66
N GLN A 139 16.74 -6.51 7.40
CA GLN A 139 15.37 -6.64 7.89
C GLN A 139 14.32 -6.70 6.76
N MET A 140 14.65 -6.25 5.55
CA MET A 140 13.74 -6.37 4.40
C MET A 140 13.47 -7.81 4.02
N SER A 141 14.50 -8.65 3.98
CA SER A 141 14.31 -10.08 3.70
C SER A 141 13.46 -10.79 4.76
N GLU A 142 13.59 -10.38 6.01
CA GLU A 142 12.80 -10.90 7.13
C GLU A 142 11.32 -10.47 7.00
N LEU A 143 11.08 -9.18 6.73
CA LEU A 143 9.75 -8.64 6.45
C LEU A 143 9.05 -9.32 5.27
N VAL A 144 9.76 -9.51 4.16
CA VAL A 144 9.22 -10.17 2.96
C VAL A 144 8.81 -11.62 3.28
N ASN A 145 9.64 -12.34 4.03
CA ASN A 145 9.35 -13.71 4.43
C ASN A 145 8.17 -13.82 5.43
N LEU A 146 7.91 -12.77 6.21
CA LEU A 146 6.81 -12.76 7.19
C LEU A 146 5.44 -12.63 6.55
N GLY A 147 5.32 -11.99 5.38
CA GLY A 147 4.00 -11.76 4.83
C GLY A 147 3.90 -11.02 3.51
N ALA A 148 4.92 -10.99 2.65
CA ALA A 148 4.74 -10.40 1.32
C ALA A 148 3.64 -11.15 0.54
N THR A 149 2.74 -10.39 -0.08
CA THR A 149 1.64 -10.92 -0.89
C THR A 149 1.85 -10.68 -2.38
N LYS A 150 1.21 -11.49 -3.23
CA LYS A 150 1.17 -11.24 -4.68
C LYS A 150 0.13 -10.16 -4.97
N LEU A 151 0.61 -8.94 -5.16
CA LEU A 151 -0.26 -7.82 -5.58
C LEU A 151 -0.49 -7.82 -7.09
N VAL A 152 -1.78 -7.82 -7.46
CA VAL A 152 -2.24 -7.54 -8.82
C VAL A 152 -1.89 -6.09 -9.17
N LEU A 153 -1.09 -5.96 -10.23
CA LEU A 153 -0.69 -4.69 -10.81
C LEU A 153 -1.80 -4.24 -11.75
N LEU A 154 -2.50 -3.17 -11.38
CA LEU A 154 -3.46 -2.53 -12.27
C LEU A 154 -2.75 -1.42 -13.01
N GLU A 155 -2.87 -1.44 -14.33
CA GLU A 155 -2.33 -0.38 -15.17
C GLU A 155 -3.09 0.92 -14.90
N ARG A 156 -2.36 2.04 -14.84
CA ARG A 156 -2.94 3.37 -14.62
C ARG A 156 -2.49 4.28 -15.74
N ASP A 157 -3.39 5.16 -16.19
CA ASP A 157 -3.03 6.17 -17.17
C ASP A 157 -1.95 7.11 -16.61
N SER A 158 -0.85 7.24 -17.34
CA SER A 158 0.33 7.99 -16.89
C SER A 158 0.09 9.49 -16.66
N ARG A 159 -0.97 10.06 -17.27
CA ARG A 159 -1.26 11.49 -17.19
C ARG A 159 -2.31 11.82 -16.13
N SER A 160 -3.37 11.02 -16.04
CA SER A 160 -4.51 11.23 -15.14
C SER A 160 -4.44 10.40 -13.86
N ASP A 161 -3.57 9.39 -13.80
CA ASP A 161 -3.50 8.39 -12.74
C ASP A 161 -4.82 7.64 -12.52
N LYS A 162 -5.68 7.53 -13.54
CA LYS A 162 -6.94 6.79 -13.47
C LYS A 162 -6.77 5.35 -13.94
N LEU A 163 -7.58 4.45 -13.39
CA LEU A 163 -7.66 3.06 -13.85
C LEU A 163 -8.47 3.02 -15.15
N PRO A 164 -7.97 2.35 -16.21
CA PRO A 164 -8.76 2.15 -17.42
C PRO A 164 -9.95 1.23 -17.11
N HIS A 165 -11.07 1.47 -17.78
CA HIS A 165 -12.27 0.62 -17.68
C HIS A 165 -12.24 -0.49 -18.74
N ASP A 166 -11.07 -1.07 -18.97
CA ASP A 166 -10.87 -2.09 -19.98
C ASP A 166 -11.17 -3.50 -19.46
N GLN A 167 -11.36 -4.44 -20.39
CA GLN A 167 -11.70 -5.81 -20.07
C GLN A 167 -10.60 -6.50 -19.23
N GLY A 168 -9.33 -6.14 -19.43
CA GLY A 168 -8.21 -6.68 -18.65
C GLY A 168 -8.30 -6.33 -17.16
N THR A 169 -8.69 -5.10 -16.84
CA THR A 169 -8.90 -4.67 -15.44
C THR A 169 -10.07 -5.41 -14.78
N LEU A 170 -11.14 -5.69 -15.54
CA LEU A 170 -12.30 -6.43 -15.06
C LEU A 170 -11.98 -7.91 -14.85
N GLU A 171 -11.31 -8.56 -15.80
CA GLU A 171 -10.93 -9.98 -15.70
C GLU A 171 -9.95 -10.23 -14.56
N ALA A 172 -9.00 -9.32 -14.33
CA ALA A 172 -8.08 -9.43 -13.20
C ALA A 172 -8.79 -9.42 -11.83
N THR A 173 -9.99 -8.84 -11.75
CA THR A 173 -10.80 -8.73 -10.53
C THR A 173 -11.59 -10.02 -10.24
N VAL A 174 -11.87 -10.83 -11.26
CA VAL A 174 -12.70 -12.03 -11.19
C VAL A 174 -11.84 -13.25 -11.47
N SER A 175 -11.12 -13.73 -10.45
CA SER A 175 -10.53 -15.07 -10.49
C SER A 175 -11.37 -16.02 -9.64
N ALA A 176 -11.73 -17.17 -10.18
CA ALA A 176 -12.47 -18.19 -9.46
C ALA A 176 -11.68 -18.59 -8.19
N ALA A 177 -12.28 -18.32 -7.04
CA ALA A 177 -11.78 -18.73 -5.73
C ALA A 177 -12.66 -19.86 -5.20
N ASP A 178 -12.07 -21.04 -5.01
CA ASP A 178 -12.72 -22.20 -4.37
C ASP A 178 -12.69 -22.13 -2.83
N SER A 179 -12.40 -20.96 -2.22
CA SER A 179 -12.32 -20.81 -0.76
C SER A 179 -13.45 -19.95 -0.20
N ASP A 180 -14.14 -20.50 0.80
CA ASP A 180 -15.30 -19.92 1.52
C ASP A 180 -14.90 -19.00 2.69
N SER A 181 -13.61 -18.73 2.89
CA SER A 181 -13.11 -18.05 4.08
C SER A 181 -12.79 -16.56 3.82
N LEU A 182 -13.53 -15.68 4.50
CA LEU A 182 -13.37 -14.21 4.48
C LEU A 182 -12.01 -13.72 5.03
N HIS A 183 -11.18 -14.62 5.56
CA HIS A 183 -9.85 -14.30 6.11
C HIS A 183 -8.69 -14.61 5.15
N ASP A 184 -8.99 -15.18 3.97
CA ASP A 184 -7.97 -15.68 3.04
C ASP A 184 -7.42 -14.64 2.04
N TYR A 185 -8.01 -13.45 1.94
CA TYR A 185 -7.53 -12.42 1.00
C TYR A 185 -6.12 -11.90 1.34
N LYS A 186 -5.61 -12.14 2.55
CA LYS A 186 -4.28 -11.68 2.98
C LYS A 186 -3.15 -12.15 2.06
N ASN A 187 -3.31 -13.28 1.38
CA ASN A 187 -2.25 -13.87 0.54
C ASN A 187 -2.36 -13.49 -0.95
N GLY A 188 -3.41 -12.78 -1.38
CA GLY A 188 -3.58 -12.37 -2.78
C GLY A 188 -3.73 -13.50 -3.80
N LEU A 189 -3.77 -14.76 -3.35
CA LEU A 189 -3.87 -15.96 -4.18
C LEU A 189 -5.32 -16.38 -4.47
N ILE A 190 -6.27 -15.82 -3.70
CA ILE A 190 -7.68 -16.18 -3.75
C ILE A 190 -8.43 -14.95 -4.26
N GLY A 191 -9.13 -15.10 -5.38
CA GLY A 191 -10.00 -14.09 -5.96
C GLY A 191 -11.29 -13.86 -5.16
N VAL A 192 -12.19 -13.03 -5.67
CA VAL A 192 -13.49 -12.80 -5.03
C VAL A 192 -14.33 -14.07 -5.11
N THR A 193 -14.85 -14.53 -3.97
CA THR A 193 -15.71 -15.73 -3.90
C THR A 193 -17.04 -15.47 -4.62
N MET A 194 -17.37 -16.36 -5.54
CA MET A 194 -18.60 -16.31 -6.35
C MET A 194 -19.67 -17.21 -5.74
N ALA A 195 -20.87 -16.69 -5.55
CA ALA A 195 -22.05 -17.46 -5.23
C ALA A 195 -22.73 -17.95 -6.52
N ALA A 196 -22.82 -19.27 -6.67
CA ALA A 196 -23.37 -19.91 -7.87
C ALA A 196 -24.79 -19.44 -8.20
N GLU A 197 -25.64 -19.24 -7.19
CA GLU A 197 -26.98 -18.69 -7.35
C GLU A 197 -27.35 -17.74 -6.21
N ARG A 198 -28.01 -16.62 -6.55
CA ARG A 198 -28.55 -15.66 -5.57
C ARG A 198 -29.89 -15.12 -6.03
N LYS A 199 -30.86 -15.09 -5.12
CA LYS A 199 -32.17 -14.47 -5.34
C LYS A 199 -32.15 -13.00 -4.94
N VAL A 200 -32.43 -12.10 -5.88
CA VAL A 200 -32.54 -10.65 -5.65
C VAL A 200 -33.86 -10.16 -6.24
N ASN A 201 -34.69 -9.49 -5.44
CA ASN A 201 -36.00 -8.95 -5.85
C ASN A 201 -36.92 -9.98 -6.57
N GLY A 202 -36.84 -11.25 -6.17
CA GLY A 202 -37.64 -12.33 -6.76
C GLY A 202 -36.97 -13.03 -7.95
N ASN A 203 -35.96 -12.43 -8.57
CA ASN A 203 -35.21 -13.00 -9.70
C ASN A 203 -34.00 -13.80 -9.21
N MET A 204 -33.70 -14.91 -9.89
CA MET A 204 -32.50 -15.72 -9.65
C MET A 204 -31.38 -15.27 -10.58
N TYR A 205 -30.22 -14.97 -10.00
CA TYR A 205 -29.01 -14.60 -10.71
C TYR A 205 -27.94 -15.66 -10.45
N ARG A 206 -27.14 -15.97 -11.47
CA ARG A 206 -26.02 -16.92 -11.39
C ARG A 206 -24.70 -16.19 -11.29
N ASP A 207 -23.70 -16.87 -10.74
CA ASP A 207 -22.31 -16.40 -10.69
C ASP A 207 -22.21 -14.98 -10.12
N THR A 208 -22.74 -14.80 -8.91
CA THR A 208 -22.87 -13.49 -8.26
C THR A 208 -21.84 -13.30 -7.17
N PHE A 209 -21.32 -12.08 -7.00
CA PHE A 209 -20.48 -11.72 -5.86
C PHE A 209 -21.09 -10.53 -5.11
N THR A 210 -20.52 -10.14 -3.97
CA THR A 210 -20.92 -8.90 -3.28
C THR A 210 -19.94 -7.80 -3.63
N GLY A 211 -20.45 -6.59 -3.90
CA GLY A 211 -19.58 -5.43 -4.12
C GLY A 211 -18.65 -5.13 -2.93
N LYS A 212 -19.06 -5.49 -1.71
CA LYS A 212 -18.21 -5.43 -0.51
C LYS A 212 -17.02 -6.37 -0.62
N ALA A 213 -17.23 -7.65 -0.95
CA ALA A 213 -16.14 -8.62 -1.08
C ALA A 213 -15.15 -8.20 -2.17
N THR A 214 -15.67 -7.71 -3.32
CA THR A 214 -14.83 -7.19 -4.39
C THR A 214 -14.05 -5.95 -3.97
N THR A 215 -14.69 -5.02 -3.27
CA THR A 215 -14.01 -3.83 -2.73
C THR A 215 -12.90 -4.21 -1.76
N ASP A 216 -13.17 -5.15 -0.84
CA ASP A 216 -12.17 -5.60 0.13
C ASP A 216 -11.00 -6.29 -0.58
N TRP A 217 -11.27 -7.16 -1.55
CA TRP A 217 -10.24 -7.82 -2.36
C TRP A 217 -9.42 -6.82 -3.18
N LEU A 218 -10.05 -5.87 -3.86
CA LEU A 218 -9.38 -4.82 -4.62
C LEU A 218 -8.46 -3.96 -3.73
N MET A 219 -8.88 -3.68 -2.49
CA MET A 219 -8.06 -2.95 -1.53
C MET A 219 -6.91 -3.77 -0.97
N ASP A 220 -7.04 -5.08 -0.79
CA ASP A 220 -5.99 -5.92 -0.18
C ASP A 220 -5.01 -6.52 -1.20
N CYS A 221 -5.54 -6.96 -2.34
CA CYS A 221 -4.84 -7.79 -3.31
C CYS A 221 -4.37 -7.01 -4.53
N CYS A 222 -4.76 -5.74 -4.69
CA CYS A 222 -4.37 -4.91 -5.83
C CYS A 222 -3.56 -3.69 -5.41
N THR A 223 -3.14 -2.94 -6.42
CA THR A 223 -2.37 -1.70 -6.29
C THR A 223 -3.23 -0.46 -6.04
N ILE A 224 -4.54 -0.62 -5.85
CA ILE A 224 -5.49 0.47 -5.55
C ILE A 224 -5.19 1.06 -4.17
N VAL A 225 -5.34 2.37 -4.01
CA VAL A 225 -5.06 3.07 -2.74
C VAL A 225 -6.26 3.84 -2.21
N ASP A 226 -7.31 4.00 -3.02
CA ASP A 226 -8.54 4.69 -2.64
C ASP A 226 -9.75 3.78 -2.88
N LYS A 227 -10.56 3.60 -1.83
CA LYS A 227 -11.80 2.82 -1.87
C LYS A 227 -12.82 3.39 -2.86
N ARG A 228 -12.75 4.67 -3.22
CA ARG A 228 -13.63 5.24 -4.25
C ARG A 228 -13.42 4.57 -5.61
N GLU A 229 -12.17 4.29 -5.96
CA GLU A 229 -11.81 3.62 -7.23
C GLU A 229 -12.36 2.19 -7.27
N THR A 230 -12.44 1.50 -6.12
CA THR A 230 -13.02 0.16 -6.09
C THR A 230 -14.51 0.19 -6.37
N VAL A 231 -15.22 1.24 -5.93
CA VAL A 231 -16.65 1.40 -6.22
C VAL A 231 -16.86 1.60 -7.71
N GLU A 232 -16.04 2.44 -8.35
CA GLU A 232 -16.09 2.66 -9.81
C GLU A 232 -15.91 1.35 -10.58
N ILE A 233 -14.92 0.53 -10.23
CA ILE A 233 -14.70 -0.78 -10.83
C ILE A 233 -15.89 -1.72 -10.58
N VAL A 234 -16.35 -1.80 -9.33
CA VAL A 234 -17.46 -2.69 -8.95
C VAL A 234 -18.75 -2.33 -9.69
N THR A 235 -19.00 -1.05 -9.98
CA THR A 235 -20.18 -0.61 -10.74
C THR A 235 -20.17 -1.05 -12.20
N LEU A 236 -19.02 -1.42 -12.77
CA LEU A 236 -18.93 -1.94 -14.13
C LEU A 236 -19.51 -3.37 -14.28
N PHE A 237 -19.78 -4.05 -13.17
CA PHE A 237 -20.35 -5.41 -13.14
C PHE A 237 -21.87 -5.45 -12.92
N VAL A 238 -22.53 -4.28 -12.82
CA VAL A 238 -23.97 -4.15 -12.55
C VAL A 238 -24.76 -3.94 -13.83
#